data_AF-A0A9W5X5H8-F1
#
_entry.id   AF-A0A9W5X5H8-F1
#
_cell.length_a   1.000
_cell.length_b   1.000
_cell.length_c   1.000
_cell.angle_alpha   90.00
_cell.angle_beta   90.00
_cell.angle_gamma   90.00
#
_symmetry.space_group_name_H-M   'P 1'
#
loop_
_entity.id
_entity.type
_entity.pdbx_description
1 polymer ?
#
loop_
_entity_poly.entity_id
_entity_poly.type
_entity_poly.pdbx_seq_one_letter_code
_entity_poly.pdbx_strand_id
1 'polypeptide(L)'
;MEYVYNIIFAILTLVIQHFLSTRKRAYFGAILPIIFTVFMWGWVFAKVKDGDTSDFYFAFILGLAILLGGWIEGRESLKKKRIRELNKMKTYDMQ
;
A
#
# COMPACT_ATOMS: atom_id res chain seq x y z
N MET A 1 -21.78 -8.47 17.18
CA MET A 1 -21.72 -7.03 16.89
C MET A 1 -20.29 -6.56 16.60
N GLU A 2 -19.29 -6.98 17.37
CA GLU A 2 -17.87 -6.59 17.20
C GLU A 2 -17.28 -6.91 15.81
N TYR A 3 -17.56 -8.11 15.26
CA TYR A 3 -17.07 -8.52 13.94
C TYR A 3 -17.57 -7.64 12.79
N VAL A 4 -18.79 -7.11 12.89
CA VAL A 4 -19.36 -6.23 11.86
C VAL A 4 -18.63 -4.89 11.82
N TYR A 5 -18.27 -4.35 12.98
CA TYR A 5 -17.46 -3.13 13.07
C TYR A 5 -16.06 -3.33 12.48
N ASN A 6 -15.42 -4.47 12.76
CA ASN A 6 -14.10 -4.80 12.21
C ASN A 6 -14.13 -4.93 10.68
N ILE A 7 -15.17 -5.54 10.12
CA ILE A 7 -15.34 -5.68 8.66
C ILE A 7 -15.56 -4.31 8.00
N ILE A 8 -16.41 -3.46 8.58
CA ILE A 8 -16.66 -2.10 8.07
C ILE A 8 -15.36 -1.27 8.11
N PHE A 9 -14.59 -1.38 9.19
CA PHE A 9 -13.32 -0.67 9.33
C PHE A 9 -12.27 -1.14 8.31
N ALA A 10 -12.20 -2.45 8.04
CA ALA A 10 -11.33 -3.02 7.01
C ALA A 10 -11.71 -2.55 5.60
N ILE A 11 -13.01 -2.54 5.27
CA ILE A 11 -13.51 -2.06 3.96
C ILE A 11 -13.23 -0.56 3.80
N LEU A 12 -13.49 0.24 4.84
CA LEU A 12 -13.23 1.68 4.81
C LEU A 12 -11.74 1.96 4.59
N THR A 13 -10.87 1.21 5.27
CA THR A 13 -9.42 1.30 5.09
C THR A 13 -9.01 0.94 3.66
N LEU A 14 -9.53 -0.16 3.09
CA LEU A 14 -9.25 -0.57 1.71
C LEU A 14 -9.75 0.43 0.67
N VAL A 15 -10.93 1.01 0.86
CA VAL A 15 -11.49 2.02 -0.04
C VAL A 15 -10.68 3.30 0.02
N ILE A 16 -10.36 3.78 1.23
CA ILE A 16 -9.51 4.95 1.43
C ILE A 16 -8.18 4.71 0.76
N GLN A 17 -7.54 3.57 1.00
CA GLN A 17 -6.26 3.17 0.45
C GLN A 17 -6.24 3.08 -1.08
N HIS A 18 -7.25 2.45 -1.69
CA HIS A 18 -7.38 2.37 -3.14
C HIS A 18 -7.56 3.78 -3.73
N PHE A 19 -8.47 4.56 -3.16
CA PHE A 19 -8.74 5.94 -3.56
C PHE A 19 -7.52 6.87 -3.43
N LEU A 20 -6.72 6.65 -2.40
CA LEU A 20 -5.49 7.38 -2.12
C LEU A 20 -4.34 6.99 -3.05
N SER A 21 -4.24 5.70 -3.42
CA SER A 21 -3.26 5.19 -4.39
C SER A 21 -3.49 5.75 -5.80
N THR A 22 -4.75 6.01 -6.17
CA THR A 22 -5.09 6.59 -7.48
C THR A 22 -4.84 8.12 -7.57
N ARG A 23 -4.64 8.82 -6.45
CA ARG A 23 -4.46 10.28 -6.42
C ARG A 23 -2.98 10.69 -6.57
N LYS A 24 -2.77 11.87 -7.14
CA LYS A 24 -1.48 12.47 -7.56
C LYS A 24 -0.37 12.48 -6.49
N ARG A 25 -0.69 12.28 -5.20
CA ARG A 25 0.25 12.33 -4.08
C ARG A 25 0.67 10.93 -3.64
N ALA A 26 1.90 10.57 -3.99
CA ALA A 26 2.62 9.36 -3.59
C ALA A 26 2.41 8.90 -2.14
N TYR A 27 2.44 9.86 -1.21
CA TYR A 27 2.40 9.67 0.25
C TYR A 27 1.23 8.82 0.75
N PHE A 28 0.16 8.79 -0.02
CA PHE A 28 -1.10 8.18 0.38
C PHE A 28 -1.16 6.67 0.11
N GLY A 29 -0.42 6.16 -0.88
CA GLY A 29 -0.23 4.72 -1.05
C GLY A 29 0.82 4.13 -0.10
N ALA A 30 1.76 4.96 0.39
CA ALA A 30 2.72 4.58 1.42
C ALA A 30 2.09 4.43 2.82
N ILE A 31 0.80 4.75 2.98
CA ILE A 31 0.13 4.62 4.27
C ILE A 31 -0.14 3.15 4.65
N LEU A 32 -0.33 2.23 3.69
CA LEU A 32 -0.40 0.81 4.06
C LEU A 32 0.90 0.28 4.65
N PRO A 33 2.08 0.44 4.01
CA PRO A 33 3.29 -0.11 4.59
C PRO A 33 3.52 0.46 6.00
N ILE A 34 3.11 1.70 6.26
CA ILE A 34 3.13 2.30 7.61
C ILE A 34 2.18 1.57 8.56
N ILE A 35 0.90 1.40 8.20
CA ILE A 35 -0.09 0.69 9.05
C ILE A 35 0.33 -0.77 9.28
N PHE A 36 0.79 -1.46 8.24
CA PHE A 36 1.32 -2.82 8.34
C PHE A 36 2.50 -2.89 9.31
N THR A 37 3.42 -1.92 9.26
CA THR A 37 4.56 -1.85 10.17
C THR A 37 4.11 -1.66 11.63
N VAL A 38 3.15 -0.76 11.87
CA VAL A 38 2.59 -0.53 13.22
C VAL A 38 1.89 -1.78 13.78
N PHE A 39 1.11 -2.47 12.93
CA PHE A 39 0.39 -3.68 13.32
C PHE A 39 1.36 -4.83 13.65
N MET A 40 2.38 -5.02 12.81
CA MET A 40 3.44 -5.99 13.03
C MET A 40 4.20 -5.70 14.33
N TRP A 41 4.54 -4.44 14.61
CA TRP A 41 5.18 -4.04 15.87
C TRP A 41 4.35 -4.39 17.12
N GLY A 42 3.03 -4.16 17.09
CA GLY A 42 2.13 -4.58 18.17
C GLY A 42 2.12 -6.10 18.38
N TRP A 43 2.25 -6.86 17.29
CA TRP A 43 2.30 -8.31 17.33
C TRP A 43 3.63 -8.84 17.89
N VAL A 44 4.76 -8.20 17.57
CA VAL A 44 6.07 -8.50 18.19
C VAL A 44 6.00 -8.37 19.70
N PHE A 45 5.48 -7.26 20.22
CA PHE A 45 5.41 -7.04 21.66
C PHE A 45 4.59 -8.12 22.39
N ALA A 46 3.57 -8.68 21.73
CA ALA A 46 2.75 -9.77 22.28
C ALA A 46 3.43 -11.15 22.16
N LYS A 47 4.09 -11.44 21.03
CA LYS A 47 4.68 -12.76 20.69
C LYS A 47 6.12 -12.95 21.17
N VAL A 48 6.87 -11.88 21.45
CA VAL A 48 8.26 -11.95 21.96
C VAL A 48 8.36 -12.70 23.29
N LYS A 49 7.25 -12.84 24.04
CA LYS A 49 7.22 -13.67 25.26
C LYS A 49 7.37 -15.18 25.00
N ASP A 50 7.09 -15.66 23.78
CA ASP A 50 7.01 -17.09 23.46
C ASP A 50 8.23 -17.62 22.68
N GLY A 51 9.28 -16.82 22.45
CA GLY A 51 10.60 -17.28 22.00
C GLY A 51 10.79 -17.54 20.50
N ASP A 52 9.74 -17.73 19.71
CA ASP A 52 9.83 -17.97 18.26
C ASP A 52 9.77 -16.67 17.45
N THR A 53 10.89 -15.94 17.38
CA THR A 53 11.02 -14.68 16.64
C THR A 53 11.35 -14.83 15.15
N SER A 54 11.77 -16.01 14.67
CA SER A 54 12.26 -16.20 13.29
C SER A 54 11.16 -16.09 12.23
N ASP A 55 10.00 -16.71 12.47
CA ASP A 55 8.85 -16.67 11.55
C ASP A 55 8.28 -15.26 11.41
N PHE A 56 8.41 -14.45 12.46
CA PHE A 56 7.98 -13.05 12.45
C PHE A 56 8.76 -12.23 11.41
N TYR A 57 10.10 -12.31 11.41
CA TYR A 57 10.92 -11.55 10.47
C TYR A 57 10.63 -11.95 9.02
N PHE A 58 10.40 -13.24 8.78
CA PHE A 58 10.07 -13.74 7.45
C PHE A 58 8.72 -13.18 6.95
N ALA A 59 7.68 -13.24 7.79
CA ALA A 59 6.37 -12.69 7.48
C ALA A 59 6.40 -11.15 7.30
N PHE A 60 7.22 -10.46 8.09
CA PHE A 60 7.40 -9.02 8.02
C PHE A 60 8.03 -8.58 6.69
N ILE A 61 9.15 -9.22 6.30
CA ILE A 61 9.87 -8.91 5.06
C ILE A 61 8.99 -9.24 3.85
N LEU A 62 8.33 -10.40 3.85
CA LEU A 62 7.50 -10.83 2.74
C LEU A 62 6.27 -9.93 2.57
N GLY A 63 5.60 -9.57 3.66
CA GLY A 63 4.46 -8.64 3.62
C GLY A 63 4.87 -7.26 3.10
N LEU A 64 5.98 -6.70 3.60
CA LEU A 64 6.50 -5.42 3.12
C LEU A 64 6.90 -5.44 1.65
N ALA A 65 7.54 -6.52 1.18
CA ALA A 65 7.95 -6.65 -0.21
C ALA A 65 6.75 -6.61 -1.16
N ILE A 66 5.66 -7.31 -0.84
CA ILE A 66 4.43 -7.32 -1.63
C ILE A 66 3.77 -5.94 -1.62
N LEU A 67 3.67 -5.32 -0.43
CA LEU A 67 3.06 -4.01 -0.23
C LEU A 67 3.80 -2.91 -1.01
N LEU A 68 5.13 -2.88 -0.91
CA LEU A 68 5.97 -1.92 -1.62
C LEU A 68 5.98 -2.20 -3.13
N GLY A 69 6.07 -3.46 -3.53
CA GLY A 69 6.05 -3.87 -4.93
C GLY A 69 4.78 -3.42 -5.65
N GLY A 70 3.61 -3.75 -5.10
CA GLY A 70 2.31 -3.35 -5.68
C GLY A 70 2.13 -1.82 -5.72
N TRP A 71 2.66 -1.10 -4.74
CA TRP A 71 2.64 0.35 -4.76
C TRP A 71 3.54 0.96 -5.85
N ILE A 72 4.76 0.43 -6.01
CA ILE A 72 5.70 0.87 -7.05
C ILE A 72 5.09 0.63 -8.45
N GLU A 73 4.53 -0.56 -8.67
CA GLU A 73 3.92 -0.92 -9.95
C GLU A 73 2.71 -0.03 -10.30
N GLY A 74 1.83 0.23 -9.32
CA GLY A 74 0.72 1.17 -9.48
C GLY A 74 1.19 2.58 -9.88
N ARG A 75 2.33 3.03 -9.34
CA ARG A 75 2.91 4.33 -9.66
C ARG A 75 3.55 4.37 -11.04
N GLU A 76 4.23 3.30 -11.45
CA GLU A 76 4.78 3.19 -12.80
C GLU A 76 3.68 3.23 -13.87
N SER A 77 2.57 2.53 -13.63
CA SER A 77 1.41 2.56 -14.53
C SER A 77 0.84 3.98 -14.71
N LEU A 78 0.66 4.72 -13.61
CA LEU A 78 0.20 6.11 -13.67
C LEU A 78 1.21 7.04 -14.36
N LYS A 79 2.52 6.83 -14.15
CA LYS A 79 3.58 7.57 -14.83
C LYS A 79 3.54 7.32 -16.35
N LYS A 80 3.43 6.05 -16.77
CA LYS A 80 3.26 5.67 -18.18
C LYS A 80 2.03 6.31 -18.80
N LYS A 81 0.89 6.30 -18.10
CA LYS A 81 -0.34 6.93 -18.60
C LYS A 81 -0.15 8.44 -18.80
N ARG A 82 0.48 9.13 -17.86
CA ARG A 82 0.78 10.57 -17.99
C ARG A 82 1.70 10.88 -19.17
N ILE A 83 2.75 10.09 -19.38
CA ILE A 83 3.66 10.27 -20.52
C ILE A 83 2.93 10.06 -21.85
N ARG A 84 2.03 9.08 -21.91
CA ARG A 84 1.22 8.81 -23.11
C ARG A 84 0.29 9.97 -23.45
N GLU A 85 -0.40 10.53 -22.45
CA GLU A 85 -1.24 11.72 -22.64
C GLU A 85 -0.41 12.94 -23.07
N LEU A 86 0.77 13.15 -22.48
CA LEU A 86 1.67 14.23 -22.85
C LEU A 86 2.18 14.11 -24.31
N ASN A 87 2.52 12.89 -24.73
CA ASN A 87 2.95 12.64 -26.11
C ASN A 87 1.81 12.89 -27.10
N LYS A 88 0.56 12.49 -26.77
CA LYS A 88 -0.61 12.83 -27.59
C LYS A 88 -0.76 14.34 -27.78
N MET A 89 -0.66 15.12 -26.69
CA MET A 89 -0.76 16.57 -26.77
C MET A 89 0.34 17.16 -27.65
N LYS A 90 1.59 16.68 -27.53
CA LYS A 90 2.70 17.11 -28.40
C LYS A 90 2.47 16.83 -29.87
N THR A 91 1.87 15.70 -30.25
CA THR A 91 1.60 15.41 -31.66
C THR A 91 0.53 16.33 -32.25
N TYR A 92 -0.48 16.70 -31.47
CA TYR A 92 -1.51 17.65 -31.92
C TYR A 92 -1.00 19.09 -31.97
N ASP A 93 -0.02 19.45 -31.14
CA ASP A 93 0.57 20.80 -31.09
C ASP A 93 1.63 21.05 -32.19
N MET A 94 2.19 19.98 -32.77
CA MET A 94 3.14 20.04 -33.89
C MET A 94 2.46 19.96 -35.28
N GLN A 95 1.14 19.75 -35.34
CA GLN A 95 0.35 19.79 -36.58
C GLN A 95 -0.35 21.14 -36.73
#